data_AF-A0A8R7QS16-F1
#
_entry.id   AF-A0A8R7QS16-F1
#
_cell.length_a   1.000
_cell.length_b   1.000
_cell.length_c   1.000
_cell.angle_alpha   90.00
_cell.angle_beta   90.00
_cell.angle_gamma   90.00
#
_symmetry.space_group_name_H-M   'P 1'
#
loop_
_entity.id
_entity.type
_entity.pdbx_description
1 polymer ?
#
loop_
_entity_poly.entity_id
_entity_poly.type
_entity_poly.pdbx_seq_one_letter_code
_entity_poly.pdbx_strand_id
1 'polypeptide(L)'
;MLLSWDDQTRIELEVARALSYLHSSASMPIYHRDIKSSNILIDDNLTAKVSDFGASRYIPIVKTGLTTAMQGTIGYLDPMYYYTGCLTDKSDVSSFGVLIELLTTKKPCLYRSGGNGVGLVSHFVSLLAEGNLD
;
A
#
# COMPACT_ATOMS: atom_id res chain seq x y z
N MET A 1 6.34 -0.63 -21.22
CA MET A 1 7.77 -0.43 -20.93
C MET A 1 8.14 -1.46 -19.88
N LEU A 2 9.10 -2.35 -20.15
CA LEU A 2 9.59 -3.29 -19.13
C LEU A 2 10.68 -2.55 -18.35
N LEU A 3 10.44 -2.28 -17.07
CA LEU A 3 11.44 -1.67 -16.18
C LEU A 3 12.56 -2.68 -15.92
N SER A 4 13.80 -2.20 -15.84
CA SER A 4 14.89 -3.03 -15.33
C SER A 4 14.70 -3.28 -13.82
N TRP A 5 15.33 -4.32 -13.29
CA TRP A 5 15.33 -4.55 -11.84
C TRP A 5 15.88 -3.36 -11.06
N ASP A 6 16.93 -2.71 -11.56
CA ASP A 6 17.52 -1.52 -10.94
C ASP A 6 16.54 -0.34 -10.91
N ASP A 7 15.74 -0.16 -11.98
CA ASP A 7 14.72 0.88 -12.04
C ASP A 7 13.56 0.57 -11.09
N GLN A 8 13.13 -0.70 -11.00
CA GLN A 8 12.11 -1.14 -10.06
C GLN A 8 12.56 -0.86 -8.62
N THR A 9 13.74 -1.35 -8.22
CA THR A 9 14.27 -1.12 -6.88
C THR A 9 14.44 0.36 -6.55
N ARG A 10 14.83 1.19 -7.54
CA ARG A 10 14.91 2.64 -7.36
C ARG A 10 13.53 3.25 -7.11
N ILE A 11 12.52 2.91 -7.90
CA ILE A 11 11.14 3.37 -7.74
C ILE A 11 10.59 2.98 -6.37
N GLU A 12 10.79 1.73 -5.96
CA GLU A 12 10.35 1.22 -4.66
C GLU A 12 10.98 1.99 -3.50
N LEU A 13 12.28 2.25 -3.58
CA LEU A 13 13.01 3.03 -2.58
C LEU A 13 12.51 4.48 -2.51
N GLU A 14 12.22 5.11 -3.64
CA GLU A 14 11.71 6.47 -3.71
C GLU A 14 10.31 6.58 -3.10
N VAL A 15 9.42 5.61 -3.37
CA VAL A 15 8.10 5.54 -2.73
C VAL A 15 8.22 5.29 -1.22
N ALA A 16 9.11 4.40 -0.79
CA ALA A 16 9.36 4.16 0.63
C ALA A 16 9.88 5.41 1.36
N ARG A 17 10.76 6.18 0.72
CA ARG A 17 11.26 7.47 1.24
C ARG A 17 10.13 8.50 1.35
N ALA A 18 9.25 8.58 0.35
CA ALA A 18 8.10 9.47 0.41
C ALA A 18 7.16 9.10 1.57
N LEU A 19 6.86 7.81 1.77
CA LEU A 19 6.06 7.34 2.90
C LEU A 19 6.73 7.64 4.25
N SER A 20 8.03 7.35 4.38
CA SER A 20 8.79 7.67 5.59
C SER A 20 8.75 9.17 5.90
N TYR A 21 8.88 10.03 4.89
CA TYR A 21 8.75 11.47 5.06
C TYR A 21 7.36 11.86 5.58
N LEU A 22 6.30 11.36 4.95
CA LEU A 22 4.91 11.65 5.34
C LEU A 22 4.61 11.18 6.77
N HIS A 23 5.11 10.01 7.15
CA HIS A 23 4.79 9.39 8.44
C HIS A 23 5.61 9.97 9.59
N SER A 24 6.85 10.38 9.35
CA SER A 24 7.80 10.65 10.45
C SER A 24 8.58 11.95 10.35
N SER A 25 8.71 12.55 9.16
CA SER A 25 9.53 13.76 8.96
C SER A 25 8.71 15.03 8.70
N ALA A 26 7.45 14.87 8.29
CA ALA A 26 6.52 15.99 8.19
C ALA A 26 6.24 16.59 9.59
N SER A 27 5.89 17.88 9.61
CA SER A 27 5.57 18.61 10.84
C SER A 27 4.41 17.99 11.63
N MET A 28 3.50 17.31 10.93
CA MET A 28 2.46 16.45 11.50
C MET A 28 2.36 15.20 10.63
N PRO A 29 2.30 13.98 11.20
CA PRO A 29 2.21 12.76 10.41
C PRO A 29 1.00 12.79 9.47
N ILE A 30 1.22 12.34 8.23
CA ILE A 30 0.21 12.26 7.17
C ILE A 30 0.14 10.81 6.72
N TYR A 31 -1.06 10.22 6.77
CA TYR A 31 -1.31 8.93 6.13
C TYR A 31 -1.97 9.16 4.78
N HIS A 32 -1.43 8.54 3.74
CA HIS A 32 -1.84 8.74 2.35
C HIS A 32 -3.21 8.11 2.08
N ARG A 33 -3.42 6.87 2.54
CA ARG A 33 -4.64 6.03 2.46
C ARG A 33 -5.00 5.49 1.08
N ASP A 34 -4.17 5.73 0.07
CA ASP A 34 -4.45 5.28 -1.30
C ASP A 34 -3.16 5.06 -2.11
N ILE A 35 -2.20 4.36 -1.51
CA ILE A 35 -0.98 3.95 -2.21
C ILE A 35 -1.32 2.84 -3.19
N LYS A 36 -1.13 3.11 -4.48
CA LYS A 36 -1.38 2.18 -5.59
C LYS A 36 -0.59 2.59 -6.81
N SER A 37 -0.44 1.67 -7.77
CA SER A 37 0.36 1.91 -8.97
C SER A 37 -0.06 3.15 -9.77
N SER A 38 -1.36 3.44 -9.90
CA SER A 38 -1.84 4.64 -10.61
C SER A 38 -1.53 5.96 -9.90
N ASN A 39 -1.19 5.92 -8.62
CA ASN A 39 -0.86 7.10 -7.81
C ASN A 39 0.66 7.28 -7.67
N ILE A 40 1.47 6.41 -8.28
CA ILE A 40 2.92 6.58 -8.40
C ILE A 40 3.21 7.12 -9.80
N LEU A 41 3.53 8.40 -9.88
CA LEU A 41 3.89 9.06 -11.13
C LEU A 41 5.38 8.88 -11.39
N ILE A 42 5.74 8.64 -12.64
CA ILE A 42 7.13 8.54 -13.09
C ILE A 42 7.40 9.72 -14.03
N ASP A 43 8.44 10.50 -13.74
CA ASP A 43 8.86 11.59 -14.63
C ASP A 43 9.88 11.14 -15.68
N ASP A 44 10.33 12.08 -16.53
CA ASP A 44 11.25 11.81 -17.65
C ASP A 44 12.61 11.26 -17.19
N ASN A 45 12.98 11.44 -15.92
CA ASN A 45 14.21 10.93 -15.32
C ASN A 45 14.03 9.58 -14.61
N LEU A 46 12.87 8.93 -14.79
CA LEU A 46 12.47 7.73 -14.05
C LEU A 46 12.48 7.93 -12.52
N THR A 47 12.17 9.14 -12.05
CA THR A 47 11.96 9.42 -10.63
C THR A 47 10.49 9.22 -10.28
N ALA A 48 10.23 8.44 -9.24
CA ALA A 48 8.93 8.15 -8.70
C ALA A 48 8.44 9.26 -7.75
N LYS A 49 7.16 9.64 -7.91
CA LYS A 49 6.49 10.64 -7.09
C LYS A 49 5.13 10.11 -6.64
N VAL A 50 4.90 10.12 -5.33
CA VAL A 50 3.60 9.81 -4.75
C VAL A 50 2.63 10.97 -5.03
N SER A 51 1.43 10.65 -5.49
CA SER A 51 0.40 11.62 -5.91
C SER A 51 -0.99 11.25 -5.40
N ASP A 52 -1.96 12.14 -5.60
CA ASP A 52 -3.36 12.00 -5.18
C ASP A 52 -3.55 11.88 -3.65
N PHE A 53 -3.36 13.02 -2.98
CA PHE A 53 -3.58 13.16 -1.55
C PHE A 53 -5.06 13.38 -1.17
N GLY A 54 -6.02 13.13 -2.08
CA GLY A 54 -7.44 13.40 -1.83
C GLY A 54 -8.03 12.56 -0.69
N ALA A 55 -7.48 11.36 -0.47
CA ALA A 55 -7.86 10.50 0.65
C ALA A 55 -7.09 10.81 1.94
N SER A 56 -5.98 11.55 1.86
CA SER A 56 -4.99 11.64 2.94
C SER A 56 -5.51 12.33 4.20
N ARG A 57 -4.90 12.01 5.36
CA ARG A 57 -5.29 12.54 6.66
C ARG A 57 -4.08 12.91 7.50
N TYR A 58 -4.15 14.07 8.15
CA TYR A 58 -3.27 14.43 9.24
C TYR A 58 -3.63 13.64 10.50
N ILE A 59 -2.61 13.21 11.22
CA ILE A 59 -2.76 12.43 12.45
C ILE A 59 -2.27 13.28 13.61
N PRO A 60 -3.12 13.59 14.60
CA PRO A 60 -2.69 14.29 15.79
C PRO A 60 -1.60 13.49 16.51
N ILE A 61 -0.50 14.15 16.88
CA ILE A 61 0.72 13.54 17.47
C ILE A 61 0.42 12.68 18.72
N VAL A 62 -0.70 12.93 19.41
CA VAL A 62 -1.11 12.21 20.63
C VAL A 62 -1.81 10.87 20.34
N LYS A 63 -2.14 10.56 19.08
CA LYS A 63 -2.88 9.34 18.71
C LYS A 63 -2.05 8.42 17.82
N THR A 64 -1.97 7.14 18.20
CA THR A 64 -1.34 6.07 17.41
C THR A 64 -2.24 5.56 16.28
N GLY A 65 -3.50 5.99 16.23
CA GLY A 65 -4.43 5.66 15.15
C GLY A 65 -5.67 6.55 15.17
N LEU A 66 -6.41 6.55 14.06
CA LEU A 66 -7.61 7.36 13.87
C LEU A 66 -8.78 6.51 13.37
N THR A 67 -9.87 6.48 14.14
CA THR A 67 -11.14 5.93 13.65
C THR A 67 -11.76 6.91 12.65
N THR A 68 -11.87 6.51 11.39
CA THR A 68 -12.40 7.34 10.31
C THR A 68 -13.20 6.49 9.32
N ALA A 69 -14.10 7.11 8.57
CA ALA A 69 -14.77 6.46 7.44
C ALA A 69 -13.74 5.80 6.52
N MET A 70 -13.99 4.55 6.14
CA MET A 70 -13.11 3.77 5.28
C MET A 70 -12.94 4.43 3.91
N GLN A 71 -11.70 4.54 3.46
CA GLN A 71 -11.34 5.09 2.16
C GLN A 71 -10.06 4.41 1.70
N GLY A 72 -9.97 4.15 0.40
CA GLY A 72 -8.83 3.51 -0.25
C GLY A 72 -9.29 2.59 -1.38
N THR A 73 -8.33 2.01 -2.10
CA THR A 73 -8.61 1.14 -3.25
C THR A 73 -8.63 -0.34 -2.85
N ILE A 74 -9.72 -1.05 -3.18
CA ILE A 74 -9.85 -2.50 -2.96
C ILE A 74 -8.69 -3.22 -3.67
N GLY A 75 -8.04 -4.14 -2.95
CA GLY A 75 -6.85 -4.86 -3.43
C GLY A 75 -5.54 -4.32 -2.87
N TYR A 76 -5.49 -3.02 -2.54
CA TYR A 76 -4.36 -2.39 -1.82
C TYR A 76 -4.71 -2.09 -0.36
N LEU A 77 -5.99 -2.09 -0.01
CA LEU A 77 -6.48 -1.70 1.30
C LEU A 77 -5.99 -2.64 2.41
N ASP A 78 -5.50 -2.05 3.49
CA ASP A 78 -5.12 -2.76 4.71
C ASP A 78 -6.32 -3.53 5.29
N PRO A 79 -6.21 -4.86 5.48
CA PRO A 79 -7.26 -5.67 6.09
C PRO A 79 -7.64 -5.20 7.49
N MET A 80 -6.64 -4.85 8.32
CA MET A 80 -6.90 -4.46 9.69
C MET A 80 -7.67 -3.14 9.72
N TYR A 81 -7.29 -2.19 8.87
CA TYR A 81 -8.06 -0.98 8.69
C TYR A 81 -9.47 -1.25 8.16
N TYR A 82 -9.64 -2.17 7.20
CA TYR A 82 -10.94 -2.56 6.67
C TYR A 82 -11.86 -3.20 7.73
N TYR A 83 -11.35 -3.96 8.68
CA TYR A 83 -12.19 -4.57 9.72
C TYR A 83 -12.42 -3.66 10.92
N THR A 84 -11.42 -2.89 11.32
CA THR A 84 -11.46 -2.11 12.57
C THR A 84 -11.85 -0.65 12.38
N GLY A 85 -11.73 -0.13 11.15
CA GLY A 85 -11.80 1.30 10.86
C GLY A 85 -10.67 2.12 11.50
N CYS A 86 -9.69 1.47 12.13
CA CYS A 86 -8.56 2.12 12.79
C CYS A 86 -7.44 2.36 11.78
N LEU A 87 -7.27 3.61 11.38
CA LEU A 87 -6.23 4.01 10.45
C LEU A 87 -4.90 4.20 11.19
N THR A 88 -3.84 3.57 10.70
CA THR A 88 -2.46 3.68 11.23
C THR A 88 -1.45 3.88 10.10
N ASP A 89 -0.18 4.11 10.44
CA ASP A 89 0.92 4.15 9.46
C ASP A 89 1.02 2.81 8.71
N LYS A 90 0.69 1.70 9.39
CA LYS A 90 0.68 0.35 8.82
C LYS A 90 -0.31 0.18 7.68
N SER A 91 -1.33 1.04 7.62
CA SER A 91 -2.30 0.99 6.53
C SER A 91 -1.66 1.36 5.19
N ASP A 92 -0.81 2.40 5.16
CA ASP A 92 -0.04 2.74 3.96
C ASP A 92 1.06 1.71 3.66
N VAL A 93 1.69 1.14 4.71
CA VAL A 93 2.71 0.09 4.57
C VAL A 93 2.13 -1.18 3.93
N SER A 94 0.91 -1.56 4.29
CA SER A 94 0.22 -2.71 3.69
C SER A 94 -0.02 -2.48 2.19
N SER A 95 -0.55 -1.30 1.83
CA SER A 95 -0.76 -0.92 0.43
C SER A 95 0.55 -0.86 -0.36
N PHE A 96 1.63 -0.38 0.25
CA PHE A 96 2.96 -0.39 -0.33
C PHE A 96 3.47 -1.82 -0.60
N GLY A 97 3.25 -2.76 0.31
CA GLY A 97 3.61 -4.17 0.10
C GLY A 97 2.96 -4.77 -1.15
N VAL A 98 1.67 -4.49 -1.37
CA VAL A 98 0.96 -4.91 -2.59
C VAL A 98 1.56 -4.28 -3.85
N LEU A 99 1.96 -3.00 -3.78
CA LEU A 99 2.63 -2.32 -4.89
C LEU A 99 3.96 -3.00 -5.24
N ILE A 100 4.79 -3.36 -4.25
CA ILE A 100 6.06 -4.08 -4.47
C ILE A 100 5.81 -5.41 -5.17
N GLU A 101 4.83 -6.18 -4.71
CA GLU A 101 4.49 -7.47 -5.32
C GLU A 101 4.13 -7.32 -6.80
N LEU A 102 3.36 -6.28 -7.16
CA LEU A 102 2.97 -6.00 -8.54
C LEU A 102 4.13 -5.54 -9.42
N LEU A 103 5.11 -4.83 -8.85
CA LEU A 103 6.30 -4.39 -9.58
C LEU A 103 7.27 -5.56 -9.82
N THR A 104 7.38 -6.49 -8.87
CA THR A 104 8.37 -7.58 -8.90
C THR A 104 7.88 -8.85 -9.61
N THR A 105 6.58 -9.01 -9.89
CA THR A 105 6.03 -10.24 -10.51
C THR A 105 6.35 -10.34 -12.01
N LYS A 106 7.36 -11.14 -12.38
CA LYS A 106 7.66 -11.55 -13.78
C LYS A 106 6.67 -12.54 -14.41
N LYS A 107 5.65 -12.98 -13.69
CA LYS A 107 4.38 -13.56 -14.17
C LYS A 107 3.48 -13.58 -12.93
N PRO A 108 2.19 -13.27 -13.04
CA PRO A 108 1.31 -13.42 -11.90
C PRO A 108 1.35 -14.89 -11.50
N CYS A 109 1.55 -15.18 -10.22
CA CYS A 109 0.75 -16.25 -9.66
C CYS A 109 -0.69 -15.81 -9.89
N LEU A 110 -1.28 -16.29 -10.98
CA LEU A 110 -2.71 -16.29 -11.18
C LEU A 110 -3.26 -17.06 -9.98
N TYR A 111 -3.54 -16.38 -8.88
CA TYR A 111 -4.43 -16.91 -7.87
C TYR A 111 -5.87 -16.71 -8.37
N ARG A 112 -6.11 -17.25 -9.56
CA ARG A 112 -7.44 -17.55 -10.06
C ARG A 112 -7.83 -18.87 -9.41
N SER A 113 -7.97 -18.88 -8.08
CA SER A 113 -8.79 -19.91 -7.46
C SER A 113 -10.22 -19.64 -7.92
N GLY A 114 -10.89 -20.69 -8.37
CA GLY A 114 -12.13 -20.59 -9.12
C GLY A 114 -13.19 -19.69 -8.45
N GLY A 115 -13.86 -18.89 -9.28
CA GLY A 115 -15.25 -18.49 -9.05
C GLY A 115 -15.51 -17.25 -8.20
N ASN A 116 -14.67 -16.87 -7.23
CA ASN A 116 -14.97 -15.73 -6.36
C ASN A 116 -13.75 -14.81 -6.22
N GLY A 117 -13.91 -13.54 -6.65
CA GLY A 117 -12.87 -12.52 -6.64
C GLY A 117 -12.52 -12.03 -5.25
N VAL A 118 -11.80 -12.85 -4.48
CA VAL A 118 -11.28 -12.47 -3.16
C VAL A 118 -9.83 -11.98 -3.34
N GLY A 119 -9.57 -10.73 -2.98
CA GLY A 119 -8.23 -10.12 -3.11
C GLY A 119 -7.17 -10.78 -2.22
N LEU A 120 -5.89 -10.58 -2.55
CA LEU A 120 -4.71 -11.15 -1.87
C LEU A 120 -4.79 -11.08 -0.33
N VAL A 121 -5.22 -9.93 0.15
CA VAL A 121 -5.42 -9.66 1.58
C VAL A 121 -6.42 -10.63 2.22
N SER A 122 -7.55 -10.90 1.56
CA SER A 122 -8.55 -11.83 2.08
C SER A 122 -8.08 -13.27 2.03
N HIS A 123 -7.26 -13.63 1.04
CA HIS A 123 -6.66 -14.95 0.93
C HIS A 123 -5.62 -15.18 2.03
N PHE A 124 -4.73 -14.21 2.24
CA PHE A 124 -3.74 -14.25 3.32
C PHE A 124 -4.40 -14.33 4.71
N VAL A 125 -5.48 -13.55 4.95
CA VAL A 125 -6.24 -13.63 6.21
C VAL A 125 -6.91 -15.00 6.38
N SER A 126 -7.41 -15.63 5.31
CA SER A 126 -7.96 -17.00 5.36
C SER A 126 -6.87 -18.01 5.71
N LEU A 127 -5.72 -17.96 5.04
CA LEU A 127 -4.60 -18.86 5.30
C LEU A 127 -4.04 -18.70 6.72
N LEU A 128 -3.95 -17.47 7.21
CA LEU A 128 -3.55 -17.18 8.59
C LEU A 128 -4.55 -17.75 9.61
N ALA A 129 -5.86 -17.63 9.33
CA ALA A 129 -6.90 -18.22 10.18
C ALA A 129 -6.91 -19.76 10.14
N GLU A 130 -6.51 -20.35 9.03
CA GLU A 130 -6.39 -21.79 8.83
C GLU A 130 -5.04 -22.36 9.32
N GLY A 131 -4.11 -21.51 9.76
CA GLY A 131 -2.80 -21.91 10.26
C GLY A 131 -1.84 -22.46 9.19
N ASN A 132 -2.08 -22.11 7.92
CA ASN A 132 -1.47 -22.76 6.76
C ASN A 132 -0.51 -21.80 6.02
N LEU A 133 0.41 -21.21 6.77
CA LEU A 133 1.46 -20.32 6.26
C LEU A 133 2.78 -21.09 6.15
N ASP A 134 2.84 -22.06 5.24
CA ASP A 134 4.06 -22.79 4.87
C ASP A 134 4.43 -22.55 3.41
#